data_AF-A0A962TN05-F1
#
_entry.id   AF-A0A962TN05-F1
#
_cell.length_a   1.000
_cell.length_b   1.000
_cell.length_c   1.000
_cell.angle_alpha   90.00
_cell.angle_beta   90.00
_cell.angle_gamma   90.00
#
_symmetry.space_group_name_H-M   'P 1'
#
loop_
_entity.id
_entity.type
_entity.pdbx_description
1 polymer ?
#
loop_
_entity_poly.entity_id
_entity_poly.type
_entity_poly.pdbx_seq_one_letter_code
_entity_poly.pdbx_strand_id
1 'polypeptide(L)'
;MGWEAWFTGGLIVALMGILAMTRAAPDMVFLGGLVLLVLVGIVPAEQAFEGLANQGLITVGALYVVVAGLRETGGVQWLVQRVLGQPESVSRAQLQMMLPVTMLSAFLNNTP
;
A
#
# COMPACT_ATOMS: atom_id res chain seq x y z
N MET A 1 20.78 20.95 -14.29
CA MET A 1 19.87 20.54 -13.19
C MET A 1 19.97 21.58 -12.09
N GLY A 2 18.85 22.12 -11.63
CA GLY A 2 18.82 23.14 -10.57
C GLY A 2 19.08 22.56 -9.18
N TRP A 3 19.21 23.43 -8.17
CA TRP A 3 19.38 23.02 -6.77
C TRP A 3 18.14 22.28 -6.23
N GLU A 4 16.98 22.56 -6.81
CA GLU A 4 15.69 21.92 -6.53
C GLU A 4 15.75 20.42 -6.78
N ALA A 5 16.43 20.00 -7.85
CA ALA A 5 16.59 18.58 -8.20
C ALA A 5 17.46 17.84 -7.18
N TRP A 6 18.57 18.44 -6.76
CA TRP A 6 19.45 17.87 -5.74
C TRP A 6 18.79 17.82 -4.37
N PHE A 7 18.06 18.88 -3.99
CA PHE A 7 17.29 18.92 -2.75
C PHE A 7 16.23 17.81 -2.74
N THR A 8 15.42 17.71 -3.81
CA THR A 8 14.36 16.71 -3.92
C THR A 8 14.92 15.29 -3.91
N GLY A 9 16.00 15.04 -4.66
CA GLY A 9 16.68 13.74 -4.66
C GLY A 9 17.24 13.35 -3.29
N GLY A 10 17.89 14.30 -2.60
CA GLY A 10 18.38 14.10 -1.24
C GLY A 10 17.26 13.84 -0.24
N LEU A 11 16.14 14.56 -0.36
CA LEU A 11 14.95 14.34 0.46
C LEU A 11 14.38 12.93 0.24
N ILE A 12 14.24 12.47 -1.01
CA ILE A 12 13.76 11.12 -1.32
C ILE A 12 14.66 10.06 -0.67
N VAL A 13 15.98 10.18 -0.79
CA VAL A 13 16.93 9.26 -0.15
C VAL A 13 16.78 9.28 1.36
N ALA A 14 16.61 10.46 1.97
CA ALA A 14 16.39 10.59 3.41
C ALA A 14 15.07 9.94 3.85
N LEU A 15 13.96 10.17 3.14
CA LEU A 15 12.66 9.55 3.43
C LEU A 15 12.73 8.02 3.35
N MET A 16 13.38 7.49 2.30
CA MET A 16 13.63 6.05 2.17
C MET A 16 14.49 5.51 3.32
N GLY A 17 15.55 6.23 3.70
CA GLY A 17 16.38 5.89 4.85
C GLY A 17 15.60 5.84 6.16
N ILE A 18 14.73 6.84 6.40
CA ILE A 18 13.85 6.86 7.58
C ILE A 18 12.93 5.64 7.59
N LEU A 19 12.26 5.32 6.48
CA LEU A 19 11.37 4.16 6.39
C LEU A 19 12.11 2.83 6.56
N ALA A 20 13.34 2.72 6.05
CA ALA A 20 14.13 1.50 6.16
C ALA A 20 14.72 1.29 7.57
N MET A 21 15.11 2.38 8.24
CA MET A 21 15.86 2.31 9.51
C MET A 21 14.97 2.50 10.74
N THR A 22 13.75 3.01 10.59
CA THR A 22 12.84 3.31 11.69
C THR A 22 11.49 2.64 11.53
N ARG A 23 10.67 2.66 12.59
CA ARG A 23 9.26 2.23 12.55
C ARG A 23 8.30 3.41 12.46
N ALA A 24 8.77 4.54 11.92
CA ALA A 24 7.92 5.69 11.71
C ALA A 24 6.75 5.33 10.78
N ALA A 25 5.57 5.88 11.07
CA ALA A 25 4.39 5.66 10.26
C ALA A 25 4.64 6.24 8.85
N PRO A 26 4.49 5.45 7.76
CA PRO A 26 4.86 5.92 6.42
C PRO A 26 4.12 7.16 5.95
N ASP A 27 2.84 7.28 6.32
CA ASP A 27 2.00 8.44 6.10
C ASP A 27 2.61 9.71 6.71
N MET A 28 3.10 9.64 7.96
CA MET A 28 3.76 10.77 8.63
C MET A 28 5.07 11.15 7.93
N VAL A 29 5.86 10.16 7.50
CA VAL A 29 7.14 10.40 6.82
C VAL A 29 6.92 11.11 5.48
N PHE A 30 6.00 10.60 4.65
CA PHE A 30 5.72 11.20 3.34
C PHE A 30 5.01 12.55 3.45
N LEU A 31 4.07 12.73 4.37
CA LEU A 31 3.43 14.04 4.61
C LEU A 31 4.45 15.06 5.11
N GLY A 32 5.37 14.67 5.99
CA GLY A 32 6.47 15.54 6.43
C GLY A 32 7.37 15.95 5.27
N GLY A 33 7.71 15.01 4.38
CA GLY A 33 8.48 15.31 3.16
C GLY A 33 7.75 16.29 2.23
N LEU A 34 6.45 16.10 2.02
CA LEU A 34 5.62 17.02 1.24
C LEU A 34 5.59 18.43 1.85
N VAL A 35 5.42 18.53 3.17
CA VAL A 35 5.47 19.82 3.89
C VAL A 35 6.81 20.52 3.64
N LEU A 36 7.94 19.80 3.70
CA LEU A 36 9.25 20.38 3.41
C LEU A 36 9.35 20.90 1.97
N LEU A 37 8.84 20.15 0.98
CA LEU A 37 8.84 20.58 -0.42
C LEU A 37 8.01 21.85 -0.65
N VAL A 38 6.88 21.98 0.06
CA VAL A 38 6.03 23.18 0.00
C VAL A 38 6.69 24.36 0.69
N LEU A 39 7.29 24.17 1.88
CA LEU A 39 7.98 25.23 2.62
C LEU A 39 9.19 25.79 1.87
N VAL A 40 9.92 24.92 1.15
CA VAL A 40 11.06 25.32 0.32
C VAL A 40 10.60 25.94 -1.01
N GLY A 41 9.31 25.86 -1.34
CA GLY A 41 8.73 26.45 -2.56
C GLY A 41 8.98 25.64 -3.83
N ILE A 42 9.42 24.38 -3.70
CA ILE A 42 9.61 23.48 -4.84
C ILE A 42 8.27 22.97 -5.36
N VAL A 43 7.32 22.72 -4.45
CA VAL A 43 5.94 22.34 -4.78
C VAL A 43 5.01 23.48 -4.38
N PRO A 44 4.21 24.04 -5.30
CA PRO A 44 3.17 25.01 -4.96
C PRO A 44 2.16 24.40 -3.97
N ALA A 45 1.73 25.17 -2.97
CA ALA A 45 0.80 24.69 -1.94
C ALA A 45 -0.53 24.17 -2.52
N GLU A 46 -0.99 24.77 -3.62
CA GLU A 46 -2.19 24.37 -4.36
C GLU A 46 -2.08 22.96 -4.96
N GLN A 47 -0.86 22.55 -5.32
CA GLN A 47 -0.58 21.24 -5.94
C GLN A 47 -0.25 20.15 -4.91
N ALA A 48 -0.03 20.52 -3.64
CA ALA A 48 0.46 19.61 -2.62
C ALA A 48 -0.44 18.37 -2.43
N PHE A 49 -1.75 18.54 -2.59
CA PHE A 49 -2.74 17.48 -2.39
C PHE A 49 -3.26 16.85 -3.69
N GLU A 50 -2.78 17.27 -4.86
CA GLU A 50 -3.21 16.66 -6.14
C GLU A 50 -2.96 15.16 -6.18
N GLY A 51 -1.87 14.70 -5.54
CA GLY A 51 -1.56 13.28 -5.39
C GLY A 51 -2.61 12.47 -4.59
N LEU A 52 -3.40 13.12 -3.73
CA LEU A 52 -4.51 12.48 -3.02
C LEU A 52 -5.73 12.26 -3.91
N ALA A 53 -5.88 13.00 -5.02
CA ALA A 53 -6.97 12.82 -5.98
C ALA A 53 -6.65 11.73 -7.03
N ASN A 54 -5.58 10.96 -6.85
CA ASN A 54 -5.18 9.88 -7.74
C ASN A 54 -6.25 8.77 -7.80
N GLN A 55 -6.62 8.37 -9.02
CA GLN A 55 -7.52 7.24 -9.29
C GLN A 55 -7.10 5.96 -8.57
N GLY A 56 -5.79 5.70 -8.44
CA GLY A 56 -5.27 4.56 -7.70
C GLY A 56 -5.63 4.59 -6.22
N LEU A 57 -5.52 5.76 -5.56
CA LEU A 57 -5.89 5.91 -4.14
C LEU A 57 -7.39 5.66 -3.94
N ILE A 58 -8.22 6.23 -4.82
CA ILE A 58 -9.68 6.05 -4.76
C ILE A 58 -10.05 4.57 -4.95
N THR A 59 -9.38 3.87 -5.87
CA THR A 59 -9.62 2.45 -6.13
C THR A 59 -9.29 1.60 -4.91
N VAL A 60 -8.14 1.85 -4.26
CA VAL A 60 -7.77 1.18 -3.00
C VAL A 60 -8.81 1.49 -1.92
N GLY A 61 -9.25 2.74 -1.78
CA GLY A 61 -10.31 3.11 -0.84
C GLY A 61 -11.64 2.35 -1.06
N ALA A 62 -12.03 2.13 -2.32
CA ALA A 62 -13.21 1.34 -2.65
C ALA A 62 -13.03 -0.15 -2.28
N LEU A 63 -11.84 -0.72 -2.50
CA LEU A 63 -11.53 -2.09 -2.10
C LEU A 63 -11.64 -2.28 -0.58
N TYR A 64 -11.23 -1.29 0.23
CA TYR A 64 -11.42 -1.35 1.68
C TYR A 64 -12.90 -1.50 2.08
N VAL A 65 -13.81 -0.80 1.40
CA VAL A 65 -15.26 -0.93 1.65
C VAL A 65 -15.76 -2.32 1.28
N VAL A 66 -15.33 -2.86 0.14
CA VAL A 66 -15.68 -4.23 -0.29
C VAL A 66 -15.14 -5.26 0.69
N VAL A 67 -13.90 -5.13 1.12
CA VAL A 67 -13.26 -6.01 2.10
C VAL A 67 -14.00 -5.96 3.45
N ALA A 68 -14.41 -4.78 3.90
CA ALA A 68 -15.23 -4.64 5.10
C ALA A 68 -16.57 -5.40 4.96
N GLY A 69 -17.27 -5.23 3.83
CA GLY A 69 -18.52 -5.97 3.56
C GLY A 69 -18.34 -7.49 3.54
N LEU A 70 -17.25 -7.99 2.95
CA LEU A 70 -16.92 -9.42 2.95
C LEU A 70 -16.60 -9.96 4.35
N ARG A 71 -15.96 -9.16 5.21
CA ARG A 71 -15.65 -9.54 6.59
C ARG A 71 -16.90 -9.60 7.45
N GLU A 72 -17.74 -8.57 7.40
CA GLU A 72 -18.99 -8.49 8.19
C GLU A 72 -20.00 -9.57 7.80
N THR A 73 -20.03 -9.98 6.53
CA THR A 73 -20.92 -11.05 6.05
C THR A 73 -20.37 -12.46 6.28
N GLY A 74 -19.13 -12.61 6.75
CA GLY A 74 -18.45 -13.90 6.84
C GLY A 74 -18.05 -14.51 5.49
N GLY A 75 -18.16 -13.73 4.39
CA GLY A 75 -17.81 -14.16 3.04
C GLY A 75 -16.34 -14.58 2.91
N VAL A 76 -15.44 -13.92 3.66
CA VAL A 76 -14.02 -14.32 3.74
C VAL A 76 -13.89 -15.75 4.31
N GLN A 77 -14.58 -16.05 5.41
CA GLN A 77 -14.54 -17.37 6.04
C GLN A 77 -15.11 -18.45 5.12
N TRP A 78 -16.23 -18.15 4.44
CA TRP A 78 -16.84 -19.05 3.46
C TRP A 78 -15.89 -19.35 2.30
N LEU A 79 -15.24 -18.32 1.74
CA LEU A 79 -14.29 -18.47 0.64
C LEU A 79 -13.06 -19.28 1.05
N VAL A 80 -12.49 -18.98 2.22
CA VAL A 80 -11.34 -19.70 2.79
C VAL A 80 -11.67 -21.18 2.98
N GLN A 81 -12.82 -21.51 3.58
CA GLN A 81 -13.22 -22.91 3.77
C GLN A 81 -13.48 -23.62 2.45
N ARG A 82 -14.05 -22.93 1.45
CA ARG A 82 -14.36 -23.50 0.13
C ARG A 82 -13.12 -23.77 -0.71
N VAL A 83 -12.12 -22.89 -0.63
CA VAL A 83 -10.90 -22.91 -1.47
C VAL A 83 -9.77 -23.68 -0.79
N LEU A 84 -9.54 -23.47 0.51
CA LEU A 84 -8.44 -24.08 1.24
C LEU A 84 -8.83 -25.38 1.95
N GLY A 85 -10.11 -25.58 2.27
CA GLY A 85 -10.59 -26.80 2.95
C GLY A 85 -9.93 -27.01 4.32
N GLN A 86 -9.81 -28.28 4.74
CA GLN A 86 -9.12 -28.68 5.97
C GLN A 86 -7.88 -29.51 5.63
N PRO A 87 -6.68 -28.90 5.59
CA PRO A 87 -5.44 -29.63 5.32
C PRO A 87 -5.06 -30.57 6.46
N GLU A 88 -4.65 -31.79 6.12
CA GLU A 88 -4.17 -32.80 7.08
C GLU A 88 -2.66 -32.69 7.37
N SER A 89 -1.93 -31.84 6.63
CA SER A 89 -0.49 -31.61 6.82
C SER A 89 -0.05 -30.20 6.41
N VAL A 90 1.07 -29.72 6.97
CA VAL A 90 1.62 -28.38 6.68
C VAL A 90 1.94 -28.21 5.20
N SER A 91 2.54 -29.23 4.55
CA SER A 91 2.86 -29.18 3.12
C SER A 91 1.60 -29.06 2.26
N ARG A 92 0.51 -29.75 2.64
CA ARG A 92 -0.77 -29.65 1.94
C ARG A 92 -1.41 -28.28 2.12
N ALA A 93 -1.34 -27.70 3.31
CA ALA A 93 -1.81 -26.34 3.60
C ALA A 93 -1.05 -25.30 2.76
N GLN A 94 0.28 -25.41 2.67
CA GLN A 94 1.11 -24.52 1.86
C GLN A 94 0.73 -24.60 0.38
N LEU A 95 0.55 -25.80 -0.17
CA LEU A 95 0.21 -26.00 -1.58
C LEU A 95 -1.21 -25.48 -1.89
N GLN A 96 -2.17 -25.72 -1.00
CA GLN A 96 -3.54 -25.21 -1.10
C GLN A 96 -3.61 -23.68 -1.02
N MET A 97 -2.70 -23.02 -0.29
CA MET A 97 -2.61 -21.56 -0.27
C MET A 97 -1.85 -21.01 -1.49
N MET A 98 -0.68 -21.57 -1.80
CA MET A 98 0.18 -21.08 -2.88
C MET A 98 -0.50 -21.14 -4.24
N LEU A 99 -1.17 -22.24 -4.57
CA LEU A 99 -1.72 -22.45 -5.90
C LEU A 99 -2.78 -21.40 -6.31
N PRO A 100 -3.83 -21.12 -5.51
CA PRO A 100 -4.78 -20.05 -5.82
C PRO A 100 -4.16 -18.66 -5.68
N VAL A 101 -3.30 -18.41 -4.69
CA VAL A 101 -2.66 -17.09 -4.50
C VAL A 101 -1.76 -16.75 -5.68
N THR A 102 -0.91 -17.66 -6.13
CA THR A 102 -0.03 -17.45 -7.29
C THR A 102 -0.83 -17.22 -8.57
N MET A 103 -1.90 -17.98 -8.80
CA MET A 103 -2.78 -17.78 -9.97
C MET A 103 -3.45 -16.40 -9.95
N LEU A 104 -3.91 -15.95 -8.77
CA LEU A 104 -4.64 -14.70 -8.63
C LEU A 104 -3.74 -13.47 -8.46
N SER A 105 -2.50 -13.61 -7.98
CA SER A 105 -1.60 -12.49 -7.66
C SER A 105 -1.18 -11.67 -8.88
N ALA A 106 -1.31 -12.22 -10.09
CA ALA A 106 -1.13 -11.45 -11.33
C ALA A 106 -2.25 -10.41 -11.56
N PHE A 107 -3.40 -10.56 -10.90
CA PHE A 107 -4.60 -9.72 -11.07
C PHE A 107 -5.01 -9.02 -9.77
N LEU A 108 -4.66 -9.58 -8.61
CA LEU A 108 -4.97 -9.06 -7.29
C LEU A 108 -3.70 -8.46 -6.67
N ASN A 109 -3.79 -7.20 -6.24
CA ASN A 109 -2.72 -6.57 -5.50
C ASN A 109 -2.62 -7.19 -4.10
N ASN A 110 -1.40 -7.34 -3.59
CA ASN A 110 -1.12 -8.04 -2.33
C ASN A 110 -1.15 -7.11 -1.10
N THR A 111 -1.43 -5.83 -1.33
CA THR A 111 -1.66 -4.82 -0.29
C THR A 111 -3.16 -4.80 0.07
N PRO A 112 -3.50 -4.75 1.38
CA PRO A 112 -4.90 -4.63 1.82
C PRO A 112 -5.56 -3.33 1.35
#